data_AF-A0A016S339-F1
#
_entry.id   AF-A0A016S339-F1
#
_cell.length_a   1.000
_cell.length_b   1.000
_cell.length_c   1.000
_cell.angle_alpha   90.00
_cell.angle_beta   90.00
_cell.angle_gamma   90.00
#
_symmetry.space_group_name_H-M   'P 1'
#
loop_
_entity.id
_entity.type
_entity.pdbx_description
1 polymer ?
#
loop_
_entity_poly.entity_id
_entity_poly.type
_entity_poly.pdbx_seq_one_letter_code
_entity_poly.pdbx_strand_id
1 'polypeptide(L)'
;MKNHRNGFQILGCSHDDRMVGIFYRKLYETFVEAIDAVDNGIPQYDGIPRYQMCGGLSGRVGHLNPHWNEVDPNPDERFQQAMELVGGEFESSVSYLANVWWPAREIVEKAIDEAPQVDKSGRILYISAGGVPWKEHFFELEEEKGLASRRMTYIIYEDSSSGTYRIQAIPNNRLSTFDNRMPLPRAWRGLRDDELSGVSGIDGCIFTHMTGFIGGNKTLEGAVEMARKAIEIGDAEKIAMDDRLAKIAGGAAITATVVGVGAAATYICTKQLRTIRRQNEGVSHALETLSSEVYALRREIAELKNHENGVVPRTPSKNRNRVRSTVEGGGGDAPSTSSRQSPQYGRVASYQSMTSDTDYADAEEEWDNEAGDGQRTKQPLAAPLPPMVSF
;
A
#
# COMPACT_ATOMS: atom_id res chain seq x y z
N MET A 1 27.43 28.98 -35.13
CA MET A 1 27.15 29.16 -33.69
C MET A 1 25.69 29.56 -33.54
N LYS A 2 24.84 28.68 -32.98
CA LYS A 2 23.46 29.03 -32.58
C LYS A 2 23.46 29.32 -31.08
N ASN A 3 22.53 30.16 -30.61
CA ASN A 3 22.47 30.57 -29.21
C ASN A 3 21.93 29.44 -28.33
N HIS A 4 22.80 28.82 -27.52
CA HIS A 4 22.34 28.12 -26.33
C HIS A 4 21.90 29.17 -25.31
N ARG A 5 20.59 29.41 -25.21
CA ARG A 5 20.02 30.22 -24.12
C ARG A 5 20.01 29.36 -22.86
N ASN A 6 20.88 29.68 -21.90
CA ASN A 6 20.81 29.08 -20.57
C ASN A 6 19.45 29.41 -19.93
N GLY A 7 18.81 28.44 -19.27
CA GLY A 7 17.44 28.57 -18.75
C GLY A 7 17.21 29.79 -17.84
N PHE A 8 18.25 30.31 -17.18
CA PHE A 8 18.19 31.53 -16.39
C PHE A 8 17.77 32.79 -17.17
N GLN A 9 17.91 32.81 -18.51
CA GLN A 9 17.40 33.91 -19.34
C GLN A 9 15.85 33.91 -19.44
N ILE A 10 15.18 32.84 -18.99
CA ILE A 10 13.72 32.73 -18.86
C ILE A 10 13.24 33.33 -17.53
N LEU A 11 14.07 33.28 -16.48
CA LEU A 11 13.66 33.56 -15.09
C LEU A 11 13.95 34.99 -14.59
N GLY A 12 14.89 35.71 -15.21
CA GLY A 12 15.09 37.15 -15.00
C GLY A 12 15.55 37.61 -13.61
N CYS A 13 15.93 36.69 -12.71
CA CYS A 13 16.19 36.96 -11.29
C CYS A 13 17.68 36.93 -10.89
N SER A 14 18.02 37.62 -9.79
CA SER A 14 19.34 37.55 -9.16
C SER A 14 19.52 36.22 -8.45
N HIS A 15 20.69 35.59 -8.59
CA HIS A 15 20.91 34.23 -8.13
C HIS A 15 21.38 34.20 -6.67
N ASP A 16 20.79 33.30 -5.87
CA ASP A 16 21.40 32.73 -4.66
C ASP A 16 21.78 31.27 -5.01
N ASP A 17 23.03 30.90 -4.82
CA ASP A 17 23.55 29.56 -5.15
C ASP A 17 22.77 28.46 -4.41
N ARG A 18 22.27 28.73 -3.20
CA ARG A 18 21.43 27.77 -2.45
C ARG A 18 20.09 27.56 -3.15
N MET A 19 19.47 28.62 -3.66
CA MET A 19 18.21 28.56 -4.41
C MET A 19 18.40 27.79 -5.72
N VAL A 20 19.46 28.10 -6.48
CA VAL A 20 19.80 27.37 -7.71
C VAL A 20 20.03 25.87 -7.43
N GLY A 21 20.70 25.53 -6.33
CA GLY A 21 20.93 24.14 -5.90
C GLY A 21 19.67 23.39 -5.46
N ILE A 22 18.62 24.08 -4.98
CA ILE A 22 17.30 23.48 -4.73
C ILE A 22 16.59 23.23 -6.07
N PHE A 23 16.48 24.25 -6.92
CA PHE A 23 15.85 24.16 -8.23
C PHE A 23 16.46 23.06 -9.12
N TYR A 24 17.79 22.97 -9.17
CA TYR A 24 18.49 21.97 -9.98
C TYR A 24 18.17 20.53 -9.53
N ARG A 25 18.27 20.26 -8.21
CA ARG A 25 17.90 18.94 -7.66
C ARG A 25 16.44 18.63 -7.93
N LYS A 26 15.55 19.60 -7.71
CA LYS A 26 14.13 19.37 -7.89
C LYS A 26 13.75 19.07 -9.34
N LEU A 27 14.31 19.81 -10.29
CA LEU A 27 14.15 19.56 -11.72
C LEU A 27 14.76 18.21 -12.14
N TYR A 28 15.87 17.79 -11.52
CA TYR A 28 16.41 16.46 -11.74
C TYR A 28 15.43 15.38 -11.25
N GLU A 29 15.02 15.42 -9.99
CA GLU A 29 14.08 14.48 -9.37
C GLU A 29 12.73 14.37 -10.11
N THR A 30 12.17 15.49 -10.59
CA THR A 30 10.83 15.48 -11.21
C THR A 30 10.82 15.26 -12.73
N PHE A 31 11.97 15.37 -13.42
CA PHE A 31 12.02 15.31 -14.88
C PHE A 31 13.21 14.51 -15.43
N VAL A 32 14.44 14.76 -14.94
CA VAL A 32 15.65 14.18 -15.53
C VAL A 32 15.93 12.74 -15.05
N GLU A 33 15.67 12.43 -13.77
CA GLU A 33 15.97 11.13 -13.16
C GLU A 33 15.37 9.96 -13.95
N ALA A 34 14.11 10.08 -14.37
CA ALA A 34 13.44 9.05 -15.16
C ALA A 34 13.99 8.91 -16.60
N ILE A 35 14.60 9.96 -17.15
CA ILE A 35 15.25 9.94 -18.47
C ILE A 35 16.63 9.28 -18.35
N ASP A 36 17.42 9.73 -17.37
CA ASP A 36 18.77 9.23 -17.07
C ASP A 36 18.75 7.74 -16.67
N ALA A 37 17.78 7.33 -15.85
CA ALA A 37 17.57 5.91 -15.52
C ALA A 37 17.27 5.06 -16.76
N VAL A 38 16.43 5.54 -17.69
CA VAL A 38 16.09 4.82 -18.93
C VAL A 38 17.28 4.75 -19.89
N ASP A 39 18.04 5.83 -20.07
CA ASP A 39 19.22 5.87 -20.94
C ASP A 39 20.34 4.93 -20.43
N ASN A 40 20.56 4.89 -19.11
CA ASN A 40 21.48 3.95 -18.46
C ASN A 40 20.92 2.51 -18.33
N GLY A 41 19.71 2.23 -18.84
CA GLY A 41 19.11 0.89 -18.85
C GLY A 41 18.67 0.36 -17.47
N ILE A 42 18.44 1.25 -16.50
CA ILE A 42 17.99 0.92 -15.15
C ILE A 42 16.49 0.58 -15.18
N PRO A 43 16.06 -0.60 -14.69
CA PRO A 43 14.65 -0.95 -14.64
C PRO A 43 13.92 -0.15 -13.55
N GLN A 44 12.69 0.31 -13.85
CA GLN A 44 11.85 1.08 -12.93
C GLN A 44 11.39 0.29 -11.69
N TYR A 45 11.47 -1.05 -11.73
CA TYR A 45 11.02 -1.97 -10.68
C TYR A 45 11.73 -3.31 -10.81
N ASP A 46 11.81 -4.06 -9.70
CA ASP A 46 12.28 -5.44 -9.70
C ASP A 46 11.24 -6.40 -10.30
N GLY A 47 11.66 -7.19 -11.29
CA GLY A 47 10.85 -8.28 -11.85
C GLY A 47 9.89 -7.86 -12.98
N ILE A 48 8.77 -8.56 -13.08
CA ILE A 48 7.79 -8.39 -14.18
C ILE A 48 6.64 -7.49 -13.68
N PRO A 49 6.27 -6.42 -14.42
CA PRO A 49 5.20 -5.53 -14.00
C PRO A 49 3.83 -6.17 -14.19
N ARG A 50 2.83 -5.68 -13.45
CA ARG A 50 1.43 -6.11 -13.62
C ARG A 50 0.78 -5.59 -14.91
N TYR A 51 1.30 -4.48 -15.45
CA TYR A 51 0.89 -3.86 -16.71
C TYR A 51 2.03 -2.98 -17.23
N GLN A 52 2.12 -2.77 -18.55
CA GLN A 52 3.12 -1.91 -19.17
C GLN A 52 2.54 -0.51 -19.42
N MET A 53 3.30 0.55 -19.12
CA MET A 53 2.95 1.92 -19.49
C MET A 53 3.89 2.45 -20.58
N CYS A 54 3.37 2.61 -21.80
CA CYS A 54 4.14 3.16 -22.93
C CYS A 54 4.10 4.70 -23.02
N GLY A 55 3.43 5.37 -22.07
CA GLY A 55 3.16 6.83 -22.11
C GLY A 55 4.28 7.74 -21.57
N GLY A 56 5.39 7.19 -21.06
CA GLY A 56 6.52 7.99 -20.59
C GLY A 56 7.15 8.85 -21.70
N LEU A 57 7.92 9.88 -21.34
CA LEU A 57 8.51 10.80 -22.32
C LEU A 57 9.34 10.08 -23.40
N SER A 58 10.21 9.15 -23.00
CA SER A 58 11.00 8.33 -23.92
C SER A 58 10.14 7.45 -24.85
N GLY A 59 8.97 7.01 -24.39
CA GLY A 59 7.99 6.29 -25.21
C GLY A 59 7.28 7.20 -26.22
N ARG A 60 6.89 8.41 -25.81
CA ARG A 60 6.26 9.41 -26.68
C ARG A 60 7.22 9.97 -27.73
N VAL A 61 8.49 10.19 -27.37
CA VAL A 61 9.58 10.44 -28.33
C VAL A 61 9.78 9.21 -29.24
N GLY A 62 9.70 8.00 -28.67
CA GLY A 62 9.74 6.74 -29.41
C GLY A 62 8.68 6.62 -30.51
N HIS A 63 7.47 7.15 -30.29
CA HIS A 63 6.37 7.21 -31.27
C HIS A 63 6.58 8.23 -32.41
N LEU A 64 7.61 9.09 -32.33
CA LEU A 64 7.96 10.03 -33.40
C LEU A 64 9.01 9.45 -34.36
N ASN A 65 9.60 8.29 -34.05
CA ASN A 65 10.49 7.59 -34.99
C ASN A 65 9.74 7.20 -36.28
N PRO A 66 10.40 7.24 -37.45
CA PRO A 66 9.83 6.72 -38.69
C PRO A 66 9.37 5.26 -38.54
N HIS A 67 8.13 4.96 -38.94
CA HIS A 67 7.69 3.57 -38.99
C HIS A 67 8.43 2.79 -40.08
N TRP A 68 8.64 1.49 -39.86
CA TRP A 68 9.36 0.58 -40.78
C TRP A 68 8.78 0.49 -42.20
N ASN A 69 7.53 0.93 -42.37
CA ASN A 69 6.76 0.93 -43.61
C ASN A 69 6.44 2.34 -44.15
N GLU A 70 7.04 3.40 -43.60
CA GLU A 70 7.00 4.73 -44.23
C GLU A 70 7.88 4.77 -45.49
N VAL A 71 7.42 5.50 -46.51
CA VAL A 71 8.16 5.72 -47.76
C VAL A 71 8.83 7.09 -47.69
N ASP A 72 10.16 7.12 -47.83
CA ASP A 72 11.01 8.31 -47.77
C ASP A 72 10.78 9.23 -46.54
N PRO A 73 10.78 8.68 -45.30
CA PRO A 73 10.53 9.47 -44.10
C PRO A 73 11.71 10.40 -43.78
N ASN A 74 11.42 11.68 -43.53
CA ASN A 74 12.41 12.70 -43.19
C ASN A 74 12.82 12.64 -41.70
N PRO A 75 14.05 12.20 -41.34
CA PRO A 75 14.45 12.06 -39.94
C PRO A 75 14.64 13.42 -39.22
N ASP A 76 15.05 14.46 -39.95
CA ASP A 76 15.27 15.80 -39.38
C ASP A 76 13.95 16.43 -38.92
N GLU A 77 12.86 16.16 -39.63
CA GLU A 77 11.51 16.60 -39.23
C GLU A 77 11.03 15.86 -37.98
N ARG A 78 11.25 14.54 -37.90
CA ARG A 78 10.94 13.75 -36.69
C ARG A 78 11.75 14.21 -35.49
N PHE A 79 13.04 14.51 -35.69
CA PHE A 79 13.90 15.08 -34.65
C PHE A 79 13.40 16.46 -34.19
N GLN A 80 12.96 17.31 -35.11
CA GLN A 80 12.40 18.63 -34.76
C GLN A 80 11.08 18.52 -33.98
N GLN A 81 10.21 17.55 -34.32
CA GLN A 81 8.99 17.22 -33.56
C GLN A 81 9.33 16.71 -32.14
N ALA A 82 10.36 15.87 -32.00
CA ALA A 82 10.82 15.38 -30.70
C ALA A 82 11.45 16.48 -29.83
N MET A 83 12.23 17.38 -30.44
CA MET A 83 12.79 18.54 -29.76
C MET A 83 11.72 19.52 -29.26
N GLU A 84 10.62 19.69 -29.99
CA GLU A 84 9.49 20.52 -29.58
C GLU A 84 8.71 19.89 -28.41
N LEU A 85 8.46 18.57 -28.46
CA LEU A 85 7.83 17.81 -27.37
C LEU A 85 8.65 17.88 -26.07
N VAL A 86 9.93 17.49 -26.12
CA VAL A 86 10.82 17.46 -24.95
C VAL A 86 11.09 18.88 -24.43
N GLY A 87 11.27 19.85 -25.34
CA GLY A 87 11.48 21.25 -24.99
C GLY A 87 10.28 21.87 -24.27
N GLY A 88 9.06 21.65 -24.78
CA GLY A 88 7.84 22.16 -24.16
C GLY A 88 7.58 21.59 -22.77
N GLU A 89 7.84 20.29 -22.55
CA GLU A 89 7.71 19.68 -21.23
C GLU A 89 8.80 20.14 -20.25
N PHE A 90 10.03 20.35 -20.72
CA PHE A 90 11.10 20.92 -19.92
C PHE A 90 10.79 22.38 -19.51
N GLU A 91 10.40 23.22 -20.46
CA GLU A 91 10.02 24.62 -20.18
C GLU A 91 8.79 24.71 -19.25
N SER A 92 7.80 23.83 -19.43
CA SER A 92 6.65 23.70 -18.54
C SER A 92 7.08 23.31 -17.12
N SER A 93 7.98 22.31 -16.98
CA SER A 93 8.50 21.85 -15.70
C SER A 93 9.27 22.95 -14.97
N VAL A 94 10.18 23.65 -15.66
CA VAL A 94 10.93 24.78 -15.09
C VAL A 94 10.00 25.93 -14.70
N SER A 95 9.00 26.25 -15.54
CA SER A 95 8.02 27.30 -15.26
C SER A 95 7.13 26.98 -14.07
N TYR A 96 6.66 25.74 -13.93
CA TYR A 96 5.91 25.28 -12.76
C TYR A 96 6.74 25.36 -11.48
N LEU A 97 8.00 24.91 -11.53
CA LEU A 97 8.91 24.98 -10.38
C LEU A 97 9.15 26.44 -9.94
N ALA A 98 9.34 27.36 -10.89
CA ALA A 98 9.61 28.77 -10.61
C ALA A 98 8.39 29.56 -10.14
N ASN A 99 7.24 29.38 -10.79
CA ASN A 99 6.08 30.25 -10.62
C ASN A 99 5.00 29.67 -9.69
N VAL A 100 5.04 28.37 -9.36
CA VAL A 100 4.01 27.70 -8.55
C VAL A 100 4.63 26.97 -7.36
N TRP A 101 5.55 26.02 -7.58
CA TRP A 101 6.11 25.21 -6.50
C TRP A 101 7.00 26.02 -5.55
N TRP A 102 7.87 26.89 -6.05
CA TRP A 102 8.77 27.66 -5.18
C TRP A 102 8.04 28.70 -4.30
N PRO A 103 7.14 29.55 -4.81
CA PRO A 103 6.35 30.48 -3.97
C PRO A 103 5.48 29.78 -2.93
N ALA A 104 5.03 28.54 -3.19
CA ALA A 104 4.26 27.76 -2.24
C ALA A 104 5.02 27.48 -0.92
N ARG A 105 6.36 27.43 -0.93
CA ARG A 105 7.14 27.17 0.29
C ARG A 105 6.90 28.25 1.35
N GLU A 106 6.94 29.52 0.97
CA GLU A 106 6.73 30.65 1.90
C GLU A 106 5.34 30.61 2.53
N ILE A 107 4.31 30.26 1.74
CA ILE A 107 2.93 30.14 2.21
C ILE A 107 2.79 28.98 3.21
N VAL A 108 3.40 27.82 2.94
CA VAL A 108 3.36 26.65 3.82
C VAL A 108 4.17 26.88 5.09
N GLU A 109 5.34 27.51 4.99
CA GLU A 109 6.17 27.87 6.14
C GLU A 109 5.43 28.84 7.06
N LYS A 110 4.81 29.87 6.50
CA LYS A 110 3.94 30.79 7.24
C LYS A 110 2.78 30.06 7.91
N ALA A 111 2.10 29.12 7.22
CA ALA A 111 1.00 28.35 7.79
C ALA A 111 1.43 27.44 8.97
N ILE A 112 2.66 26.91 8.94
CA ILE A 112 3.26 26.13 10.04
C ILE A 112 3.53 27.02 11.27
N ASP A 113 4.08 28.21 11.04
CA ASP A 113 4.47 29.16 12.08
C ASP A 113 3.24 29.88 12.69
N GLU A 114 2.20 30.17 11.89
CA GLU A 114 0.93 30.78 12.33
C GLU A 114 -0.08 29.77 12.90
N ALA A 115 0.08 28.46 12.68
CA ALA A 115 -0.85 27.44 13.18
C ALA A 115 -1.12 27.42 14.71
N PRO A 116 -0.28 27.94 15.64
CA PRO A 116 -0.66 28.13 17.05
C PRO A 116 -1.73 29.22 17.27
N GLN A 117 -1.91 30.10 16.28
CA GLN A 117 -2.90 31.19 16.26
C GLN A 117 -4.24 30.68 15.71
N VAL A 118 -4.19 29.79 14.71
CA VAL A 118 -5.36 29.05 14.17
C VAL A 118 -5.95 28.16 15.26
N ASP A 119 -5.11 27.37 15.93
CA ASP A 119 -5.53 26.60 17.10
C ASP A 119 -4.44 26.44 18.16
N LYS A 120 -4.84 26.46 19.44
CA LYS A 120 -3.95 26.39 20.60
C LYS A 120 -3.21 25.06 20.75
N SER A 121 -3.66 23.98 20.12
CA SER A 121 -2.89 22.74 20.03
C SER A 121 -1.71 22.85 19.05
N GLY A 122 -1.73 23.83 18.14
CA GLY A 122 -0.79 23.98 17.03
C GLY A 122 -0.89 22.88 15.97
N ARG A 123 -1.91 22.01 16.02
CA ARG A 123 -2.06 20.81 15.15
C ARG A 123 -2.90 21.02 13.90
N ILE A 124 -3.51 22.20 13.76
CA ILE A 124 -4.35 22.60 12.64
C ILE A 124 -3.63 23.75 11.94
N LEU A 125 -3.34 23.59 10.65
CA LEU A 125 -2.79 24.64 9.80
C LEU A 125 -3.91 25.29 9.00
N TYR A 126 -3.73 26.56 8.66
CA TYR A 126 -4.60 27.25 7.70
C TYR A 126 -3.73 27.81 6.56
N ILE A 127 -4.14 27.52 5.32
CA ILE A 127 -3.55 28.06 4.10
C ILE A 127 -4.61 28.92 3.43
N SER A 128 -4.41 30.24 3.43
CA SER A 128 -5.40 31.23 2.94
C SER A 128 -5.49 31.34 1.41
N ALA A 129 -5.07 30.32 0.69
CA ALA A 129 -5.09 30.26 -0.77
C ALA A 129 -5.30 28.80 -1.21
N GLY A 130 -6.34 28.55 -2.01
CA GLY A 130 -6.59 27.24 -2.61
C GLY A 130 -5.54 26.87 -3.65
N GLY A 131 -5.41 25.57 -3.95
CA GLY A 131 -4.52 25.05 -4.99
C GLY A 131 -3.02 25.11 -4.67
N VAL A 132 -2.61 25.56 -3.48
CA VAL A 132 -1.20 25.59 -3.06
C VAL A 132 -0.66 24.14 -2.95
N PRO A 133 0.44 23.76 -3.65
CA PRO A 133 1.02 22.42 -3.61
C PRO A 133 1.77 22.18 -2.29
N TRP A 134 1.01 22.06 -1.20
CA TRP A 134 1.53 22.12 0.17
C TRP A 134 2.28 20.86 0.61
N LYS A 135 1.94 19.69 0.04
CA LYS A 135 2.28 18.37 0.59
C LYS A 135 3.76 18.17 0.80
N GLU A 136 4.58 18.46 -0.21
CA GLU A 136 6.02 18.26 -0.14
C GLU A 136 6.72 19.23 0.81
N HIS A 137 6.48 20.54 0.65
CA HIS A 137 7.02 21.58 1.51
C HIS A 137 6.68 21.35 2.98
N PHE A 138 5.48 20.87 3.29
CA PHE A 138 5.08 20.55 4.65
C PHE A 138 5.98 19.49 5.31
N PHE A 139 6.30 18.40 4.60
CA PHE A 139 7.18 17.36 5.15
C PHE A 139 8.63 17.84 5.27
N GLU A 140 9.15 18.56 4.27
CA GLU A 140 10.48 19.16 4.34
C GLU A 140 10.61 20.13 5.52
N LEU A 141 9.62 21.02 5.72
CA LEU A 141 9.63 22.02 6.78
C LEU A 141 9.36 21.40 8.17
N GLU A 142 8.58 20.33 8.26
CA GLU A 142 8.41 19.59 9.53
C GLU A 142 9.71 18.89 9.96
N GLU A 143 10.50 18.38 9.01
CA GLU A 143 11.83 17.81 9.28
C GLU A 143 12.86 18.92 9.57
N GLU A 144 12.98 19.94 8.71
CA GLU A 144 13.93 21.06 8.84
C GLU A 144 13.75 21.83 10.17
N LYS A 145 12.51 22.07 10.60
CA LYS A 145 12.18 22.73 11.87
C LYS A 145 12.05 21.76 13.06
N GLY A 146 12.22 20.45 12.87
CA GLY A 146 12.14 19.44 13.94
C GLY A 146 10.75 19.28 14.59
N LEU A 147 9.68 19.58 13.86
CA LEU A 147 8.32 19.77 14.38
C LEU A 147 7.49 18.48 14.52
N ALA A 148 8.03 17.30 14.22
CA ALA A 148 7.29 16.03 14.29
C ALA A 148 6.62 15.77 15.67
N SER A 149 7.21 16.28 16.76
CA SER A 149 6.65 16.22 18.13
C SER A 149 5.31 16.96 18.28
N ARG A 150 5.08 17.98 17.44
CA ARG A 150 3.86 18.81 17.40
C ARG A 150 2.65 18.04 16.88
N ARG A 151 2.84 16.89 16.21
CA ARG A 151 1.76 16.03 15.64
C ARG A 151 0.75 16.81 14.80
N MET A 152 1.22 17.67 13.90
CA MET A 152 0.36 18.40 12.97
C MET A 152 -0.53 17.39 12.21
N THR A 153 -1.85 17.61 12.26
CA THR A 153 -2.88 16.60 11.97
C THR A 153 -3.78 16.97 10.81
N TYR A 154 -4.22 18.23 10.72
CA TYR A 154 -5.12 18.71 9.67
C TYR A 154 -4.59 20.01 9.04
N ILE A 155 -4.88 20.19 7.76
CA ILE A 155 -4.71 21.45 7.04
C ILE A 155 -6.07 21.89 6.52
N ILE A 156 -6.37 23.16 6.71
CA ILE A 156 -7.57 23.81 6.18
C ILE A 156 -7.14 24.78 5.09
N TYR A 157 -7.87 24.79 3.98
CA TYR A 157 -7.71 25.76 2.90
C TYR A 157 -9.05 26.14 2.30
N GLU A 158 -9.12 27.35 1.76
CA GLU A 158 -10.26 27.81 0.97
C GLU A 158 -10.23 27.14 -0.41
N ASP A 159 -11.36 26.58 -0.85
CA ASP A 159 -11.59 26.15 -2.21
C ASP A 159 -11.95 27.37 -3.07
N SER A 160 -11.00 27.79 -3.90
CA SER A 160 -11.10 28.94 -4.79
C SER A 160 -12.24 28.87 -5.81
N SER A 161 -12.87 27.70 -6.02
CA SER A 161 -14.02 27.54 -6.92
C SER A 161 -15.37 27.82 -6.24
N SER A 162 -15.49 27.48 -4.95
CA SER A 162 -16.76 27.50 -4.21
C SER A 162 -16.82 28.52 -3.06
N GLY A 163 -15.66 29.06 -2.63
CA GLY A 163 -15.57 29.90 -1.43
C GLY A 163 -15.84 29.13 -0.13
N THR A 164 -15.74 27.80 -0.16
CA THR A 164 -15.92 26.92 1.01
C THR A 164 -14.57 26.43 1.54
N TYR A 165 -14.54 25.89 2.76
CA TYR A 165 -13.30 25.49 3.43
C TYR A 165 -13.18 23.97 3.45
N ARG A 166 -12.16 23.45 2.77
CA ARG A 166 -11.82 22.02 2.79
C ARG A 166 -10.91 21.73 4.01
N ILE A 167 -11.09 20.57 4.63
CA ILE A 167 -10.31 20.08 5.78
C ILE A 167 -9.63 18.79 5.34
N GLN A 168 -8.33 18.81 5.16
CA GLN A 168 -7.56 17.65 4.69
C GLN A 168 -6.73 17.06 5.84
N ALA A 169 -6.81 15.74 6.03
CA ALA A 169 -5.95 15.01 6.95
C ALA A 169 -4.52 14.96 6.40
N ILE A 170 -3.54 15.22 7.26
CA ILE A 170 -2.13 15.12 6.87
C ILE A 170 -1.73 13.64 6.82
N PRO A 171 -1.08 13.17 5.74
CA PRO A 171 -0.63 11.78 5.64
C PRO A 171 0.54 11.47 6.58
N ASN A 172 0.82 10.19 6.79
CA ASN A 172 1.98 9.77 7.60
C ASN A 172 3.33 10.00 6.87
N ASN A 173 3.33 10.10 5.53
CA ASN A 173 4.50 10.43 4.72
C ASN A 173 4.08 11.07 3.38
N ARG A 174 5.02 11.72 2.67
CA ARG A 174 4.77 12.46 1.42
C ARG A 174 4.21 11.64 0.25
N LEU A 175 4.37 10.31 0.25
CA LEU A 175 3.95 9.42 -0.84
C LEU A 175 2.61 8.71 -0.57
N SER A 176 2.11 8.75 0.67
CA SER A 176 0.83 8.12 1.03
C SER A 176 -0.35 9.07 0.86
N THR A 177 -1.35 8.65 0.09
CA THR A 177 -2.65 9.32 -0.05
C THR A 177 -3.70 8.78 0.92
N PHE A 178 -3.64 7.48 1.24
CA PHE A 178 -4.66 6.79 2.05
C PHE A 178 -4.29 6.60 3.53
N ASP A 179 -3.00 6.64 3.87
CA ASP A 179 -2.51 6.46 5.24
C ASP A 179 -2.31 7.81 5.95
N ASN A 180 -3.27 8.16 6.80
CA ASN A 180 -3.41 9.48 7.41
C ASN A 180 -3.15 9.47 8.92
N ARG A 181 -2.46 10.51 9.43
CA ARG A 181 -2.11 10.66 10.86
C ARG A 181 -3.32 10.56 11.78
N MET A 182 -4.43 11.10 11.30
CA MET A 182 -5.77 10.95 11.85
C MET A 182 -6.76 11.29 10.74
N PRO A 183 -7.42 10.31 10.09
CA PRO A 183 -8.53 10.59 9.20
C PRO A 183 -9.79 10.91 10.01
N LEU A 184 -10.65 11.78 9.47
CA LEU A 184 -11.85 12.33 10.12
C LEU A 184 -12.74 11.25 10.76
N PRO A 185 -13.49 11.55 11.85
CA PRO A 185 -14.23 10.57 12.65
C PRO A 185 -15.05 9.57 11.84
N ARG A 186 -15.01 8.28 12.23
CA ARG A 186 -15.73 7.21 11.52
C ARG A 186 -17.23 7.46 11.38
N ALA A 187 -17.83 8.17 12.34
CA ALA A 187 -19.25 8.54 12.32
C ALA A 187 -19.61 9.61 11.29
N TRP A 188 -18.65 10.33 10.71
CA TRP A 188 -18.88 11.41 9.73
C TRP A 188 -18.71 10.95 8.28
N ARG A 189 -18.02 9.82 8.05
CA ARG A 189 -17.58 9.37 6.72
C ARG A 189 -18.77 8.94 5.85
N GLY A 190 -18.93 9.60 4.72
CA GLY A 190 -20.04 9.41 3.79
C GLY A 190 -21.25 10.30 4.05
N LEU A 191 -21.26 11.07 5.14
CA LEU A 191 -22.35 12.00 5.43
C LEU A 191 -22.14 13.33 4.71
N ARG A 192 -23.25 13.99 4.37
CA ARG A 192 -23.29 15.31 3.71
C ARG A 192 -24.24 16.27 4.44
N ASP A 193 -24.04 17.57 4.21
CA ASP A 193 -24.91 18.68 4.62
C ASP A 193 -25.51 18.57 6.03
N ASP A 194 -26.85 18.57 6.15
CA ASP A 194 -27.55 18.61 7.44
C ASP A 194 -27.39 17.33 8.25
N GLU A 195 -27.20 16.17 7.61
CA GLU A 195 -26.95 14.90 8.30
C GLU A 195 -25.56 14.92 8.95
N LEU A 196 -24.54 15.38 8.22
CA LEU A 196 -23.21 15.58 8.78
C LEU A 196 -23.20 16.68 9.85
N SER A 197 -23.94 17.78 9.66
CA SER A 197 -24.05 18.85 10.65
C SER A 197 -24.71 18.34 11.94
N GLY A 198 -25.76 17.54 11.84
CA GLY A 198 -26.45 16.92 12.97
C GLY A 198 -25.62 15.86 13.71
N VAL A 199 -24.86 15.02 13.00
CA VAL A 199 -24.02 13.98 13.62
C VAL A 199 -22.70 14.55 14.18
N SER A 200 -22.13 15.57 13.54
CA SER A 200 -20.95 16.27 14.07
C SER A 200 -21.32 17.25 15.18
N GLY A 201 -22.54 17.80 15.19
CA GLY A 201 -22.96 18.90 16.05
C GLY A 201 -22.18 20.19 15.75
N ILE A 202 -21.95 20.46 14.46
CA ILE A 202 -21.25 21.62 13.92
C ILE A 202 -22.04 22.10 12.71
N ASP A 203 -22.42 23.37 12.68
CA ASP A 203 -23.23 23.92 11.58
C ASP A 203 -22.40 24.08 10.30
N GLY A 204 -23.10 24.08 9.15
CA GLY A 204 -22.51 24.44 7.87
C GLY A 204 -21.60 23.37 7.23
N CYS A 205 -21.60 22.13 7.72
CA CYS A 205 -20.89 21.04 7.06
C CYS A 205 -21.38 20.85 5.61
N ILE A 206 -20.51 20.32 4.75
CA ILE A 206 -20.78 20.01 3.34
C ILE A 206 -20.66 18.51 3.11
N PHE A 207 -19.49 17.92 3.40
CA PHE A 207 -19.28 16.48 3.31
C PHE A 207 -18.10 15.99 4.17
N THR A 208 -17.97 14.68 4.31
CA THR A 208 -16.72 14.01 4.72
C THR A 208 -16.56 12.73 3.92
N HIS A 209 -15.42 12.56 3.24
CA HIS A 209 -15.19 11.43 2.33
C HIS A 209 -15.25 10.07 3.06
N MET A 210 -15.61 8.99 2.34
CA MET A 210 -15.78 7.64 2.89
C MET A 210 -14.56 7.09 3.65
N THR A 211 -13.34 7.48 3.29
CA THR A 211 -12.12 7.11 4.02
C THR A 211 -11.74 8.08 5.15
N GLY A 212 -12.32 9.29 5.16
CA GLY A 212 -12.01 10.36 6.09
C GLY A 212 -10.73 11.16 5.76
N PHE A 213 -10.18 11.08 4.55
CA PHE A 213 -8.99 11.87 4.17
C PHE A 213 -9.30 13.36 4.00
N ILE A 214 -10.53 13.72 3.63
CA ILE A 214 -10.97 15.10 3.43
C ILE A 214 -12.45 15.26 3.85
N GLY A 215 -12.82 16.47 4.20
CA GLY A 215 -14.20 16.93 4.33
C GLY A 215 -14.29 18.44 4.08
N GLY A 216 -15.47 19.04 4.25
CA GLY A 216 -15.65 20.48 4.01
C GLY A 216 -16.73 21.13 4.86
N ASN A 217 -16.59 22.44 5.09
CA ASN A 217 -17.54 23.31 5.78
C ASN A 217 -17.70 24.64 5.02
N LYS A 218 -18.86 25.28 5.17
CA LYS A 218 -19.21 26.57 4.56
C LYS A 218 -18.46 27.76 5.20
N THR A 219 -17.85 27.61 6.38
CA THR A 219 -17.01 28.66 7.01
C THR A 219 -15.67 28.14 7.53
N LEU A 220 -14.70 29.05 7.68
CA LEU A 220 -13.38 28.74 8.26
C LEU A 220 -13.50 28.30 9.72
N GLU A 221 -14.37 28.96 10.48
CA GLU A 221 -14.65 28.63 11.89
C GLU A 221 -15.22 27.21 12.00
N GLY A 222 -16.20 26.86 11.17
CA GLY A 222 -16.77 25.52 11.12
C GLY A 222 -15.75 24.46 10.70
N ALA A 223 -14.86 24.79 9.76
CA ALA A 223 -13.76 23.92 9.37
C ALA A 223 -12.75 23.68 10.51
N VAL A 224 -12.40 24.72 11.26
CA VAL A 224 -11.51 24.62 12.44
C VAL A 224 -12.18 23.84 13.57
N GLU A 225 -13.47 24.04 13.84
CA GLU A 225 -14.22 23.25 14.84
C GLU A 225 -14.34 21.78 14.44
N MET A 226 -14.55 21.47 13.15
CA MET A 226 -14.52 20.09 12.65
C MET A 226 -13.15 19.45 12.88
N ALA A 227 -12.06 20.16 12.60
CA ALA A 227 -10.70 19.67 12.85
C ALA A 227 -10.40 19.51 14.36
N ARG A 228 -10.85 20.44 15.22
CA ARG A 228 -10.75 20.35 16.70
C ARG A 228 -11.45 19.11 17.25
N LYS A 229 -12.74 18.94 16.89
CA LYS A 229 -13.57 17.84 17.36
C LYS A 229 -13.12 16.49 16.79
N ALA A 230 -12.57 16.48 15.58
CA ALA A 230 -11.89 15.32 15.02
C ALA A 230 -10.62 14.93 15.78
N ILE A 231 -9.81 15.91 16.23
CA ILE A 231 -8.65 15.67 17.10
C ILE A 231 -9.09 15.09 18.45
N GLU A 232 -10.11 15.68 19.09
CA GLU A 232 -10.65 15.22 20.38
C GLU A 232 -11.11 13.75 20.31
N ILE A 233 -11.94 13.42 19.32
CA ILE A 233 -12.44 12.05 19.10
C ILE A 233 -11.28 11.09 18.83
N GLY A 234 -10.32 11.47 17.97
CA GLY A 234 -9.23 10.58 17.57
C GLY A 234 -8.20 10.30 18.68
N ASP A 235 -7.86 11.29 19.52
CA ASP A 235 -7.01 11.03 20.68
C ASP A 235 -7.78 10.28 21.79
N ALA A 236 -9.10 10.48 21.94
CA ALA A 236 -9.93 9.68 22.85
C ALA A 236 -10.04 8.21 22.39
N GLU A 237 -10.25 7.96 21.09
CA GLU A 237 -10.18 6.61 20.49
C GLU A 237 -8.81 5.98 20.72
N LYS A 238 -7.71 6.74 20.56
CA LYS A 238 -6.35 6.25 20.82
C LYS A 238 -6.15 5.88 22.29
N ILE A 239 -6.49 6.76 23.23
CA ILE A 239 -6.37 6.48 24.67
C ILE A 239 -7.17 5.21 25.02
N ALA A 240 -8.40 5.08 24.52
CA ALA A 240 -9.23 3.89 24.73
C ALA A 240 -8.65 2.61 24.09
N MET A 241 -7.87 2.72 23.01
CA MET A 241 -7.14 1.60 22.40
C MET A 241 -5.92 1.20 23.24
N ASP A 242 -5.07 2.17 23.61
CA ASP A 242 -3.85 1.93 24.41
C ASP A 242 -4.22 1.32 25.78
N ASP A 243 -5.31 1.78 26.39
CA ASP A 243 -5.84 1.27 27.65
C ASP A 243 -6.41 -0.17 27.54
N ARG A 244 -6.97 -0.55 26.38
CA ARG A 244 -7.35 -1.95 26.06
C ARG A 244 -6.13 -2.83 25.85
N LEU A 245 -5.13 -2.34 25.11
CA LEU A 245 -3.87 -3.07 24.86
C LEU A 245 -3.11 -3.32 26.16
N ALA A 246 -3.04 -2.34 27.06
CA ALA A 246 -2.46 -2.50 28.39
C ALA A 246 -3.19 -3.58 29.22
N LYS A 247 -4.53 -3.60 29.19
CA LYS A 247 -5.35 -4.63 29.86
C LYS A 247 -5.13 -6.03 29.27
N ILE A 248 -4.99 -6.15 27.95
CA ILE A 248 -4.67 -7.41 27.27
C ILE A 248 -3.25 -7.88 27.63
N ALA A 249 -2.25 -6.99 27.60
CA ALA A 249 -0.87 -7.31 27.95
C ALA A 249 -0.72 -7.73 29.43
N GLY A 250 -1.39 -7.02 30.35
CA GLY A 250 -1.45 -7.39 31.77
C GLY A 250 -2.13 -8.76 31.98
N GLY A 251 -3.25 -9.01 31.30
CA GLY A 251 -3.92 -10.32 31.30
C GLY A 251 -3.02 -11.44 30.79
N ALA A 252 -2.31 -11.21 29.68
CA ALA A 252 -1.35 -12.17 29.13
C ALA A 252 -0.18 -12.45 30.08
N ALA A 253 0.37 -11.45 30.76
CA ALA A 253 1.42 -11.62 31.76
C ALA A 253 0.95 -12.43 32.98
N ILE A 254 -0.28 -12.20 33.45
CA ILE A 254 -0.90 -13.01 34.51
C ILE A 254 -1.09 -14.47 34.03
N THR A 255 -1.63 -14.68 32.83
CA THR A 255 -1.81 -16.03 32.25
C THR A 255 -0.48 -16.76 32.08
N ALA A 256 0.55 -16.10 31.57
CA ALA A 256 1.89 -16.68 31.42
C ALA A 256 2.51 -17.08 32.78
N THR A 257 2.28 -16.27 33.82
CA THR A 257 2.73 -16.58 35.19
C THR A 257 2.03 -17.83 35.73
N VAL A 258 0.71 -17.93 35.60
CA VAL A 258 -0.08 -19.09 36.04
C VAL A 258 0.29 -20.36 35.26
N VAL A 259 0.48 -20.27 33.94
CA VAL A 259 0.92 -21.39 33.09
C VAL A 259 2.36 -21.82 33.44
N GLY A 260 3.25 -20.89 33.76
CA GLY A 260 4.61 -21.19 34.20
C GLY A 260 4.66 -22.01 35.50
N VAL A 261 3.83 -21.65 36.48
CA VAL A 261 3.67 -22.43 37.72
C VAL A 261 3.09 -23.81 37.43
N GLY A 262 2.09 -23.91 36.56
CA GLY A 262 1.53 -25.20 36.12
C GLY A 262 2.57 -26.10 35.46
N ALA A 263 3.34 -25.58 34.51
CA ALA A 263 4.39 -26.33 33.82
C ALA A 263 5.49 -26.83 34.77
N ALA A 264 5.89 -26.02 35.76
CA ALA A 264 6.85 -26.42 36.80
C ALA A 264 6.31 -27.59 37.64
N ALA A 265 5.03 -27.53 38.07
CA ALA A 265 4.38 -28.60 38.81
C ALA A 265 4.29 -29.91 37.98
N THR A 266 3.90 -29.82 36.70
CA THR A 266 3.87 -30.98 35.80
C THR A 266 5.25 -31.58 35.56
N TYR A 267 6.30 -30.76 35.44
CA TYR A 267 7.68 -31.24 35.29
C TYR A 267 8.18 -31.96 36.55
N ILE A 268 7.91 -31.43 37.75
CA ILE A 268 8.28 -32.09 39.02
C ILE A 268 7.54 -33.44 39.16
N CYS A 269 6.24 -33.45 38.90
CA CYS A 269 5.42 -34.67 39.02
C CYS A 269 5.86 -35.75 38.01
N THR A 270 6.07 -35.38 36.74
CA THR A 270 6.57 -36.33 35.72
C THR A 270 8.00 -36.81 36.00
N LYS A 271 8.86 -35.99 36.63
CA LYS A 271 10.19 -36.42 37.08
C LYS A 271 10.09 -37.46 38.21
N GLN A 272 9.23 -37.26 39.21
CA GLN A 272 9.00 -38.24 40.28
C GLN A 272 8.40 -39.56 39.73
N LEU A 273 7.40 -39.48 38.85
CA LEU A 273 6.77 -40.65 38.23
C LEU A 273 7.76 -41.46 37.38
N ARG A 274 8.73 -40.82 36.71
CA ARG A 274 9.82 -41.52 36.00
C ARG A 274 10.76 -42.29 36.94
N THR A 275 11.05 -41.76 38.13
CA THR A 275 11.85 -42.46 39.15
C THR A 275 11.13 -43.70 39.66
N ILE A 276 9.85 -43.57 40.01
CA ILE A 276 9.00 -44.68 40.46
C ILE A 276 8.87 -45.75 39.36
N ARG A 277 8.66 -45.34 38.11
CA ARG A 277 8.57 -46.24 36.96
C ARG A 277 9.85 -47.06 36.75
N ARG A 278 11.04 -46.44 36.86
CA ARG A 278 12.33 -47.14 36.77
C ARG A 278 12.52 -48.21 37.85
N GLN A 279 11.95 -48.02 39.04
CA GLN A 279 11.99 -49.02 40.10
C GLN A 279 11.12 -50.25 39.77
N ASN A 280 9.97 -50.06 39.13
CA ASN A 280 9.13 -51.17 38.64
C ASN A 280 9.70 -51.88 37.41
N GLU A 281 10.34 -51.17 36.47
CA GLU A 281 10.87 -51.78 35.24
C GLU A 281 11.94 -52.87 35.53
N GLY A 282 12.71 -52.72 36.62
CA GLY A 282 13.63 -53.77 37.09
C GLY A 282 12.92 -55.03 37.65
N VAL A 283 11.73 -54.88 38.23
CA VAL A 283 10.93 -56.01 38.73
C VAL A 283 10.30 -56.78 37.56
N SER A 284 9.82 -56.09 36.54
CA SER A 284 9.28 -56.74 35.32
C SER A 284 10.34 -57.59 34.62
N HIS A 285 11.57 -57.09 34.46
CA HIS A 285 12.64 -57.88 33.82
C HIS A 285 12.99 -59.15 34.63
N ALA A 286 13.00 -59.08 35.96
CA ALA A 286 13.23 -60.27 36.80
C ALA A 286 12.12 -61.32 36.64
N LEU A 287 10.86 -60.87 36.51
CA LEU A 287 9.71 -61.74 36.24
C LEU A 287 9.73 -62.34 34.83
N GLU A 288 10.19 -61.60 33.82
CA GLU A 288 10.35 -62.13 32.45
C GLU A 288 11.47 -63.17 32.37
N THR A 289 12.60 -62.97 33.08
CA THR A 289 13.66 -63.98 33.20
C THR A 289 13.12 -65.25 33.84
N LEU A 290 12.50 -65.17 35.03
CA LEU A 290 11.88 -66.32 35.71
C LEU A 290 10.81 -67.02 34.86
N SER A 291 9.99 -66.26 34.13
CA SER A 291 9.01 -66.81 33.20
C SER A 291 9.67 -67.63 32.09
N SER A 292 10.74 -67.11 31.46
CA SER A 292 11.42 -67.82 30.37
C SER A 292 12.13 -69.10 30.83
N GLU A 293 12.72 -69.12 32.03
CA GLU A 293 13.28 -70.32 32.65
C GLU A 293 12.19 -71.38 32.94
N VAL A 294 11.04 -70.97 33.50
CA VAL A 294 9.90 -71.88 33.72
C VAL A 294 9.34 -72.43 32.41
N TYR A 295 9.33 -71.65 31.33
CA TYR A 295 8.94 -72.12 29.99
C TYR A 295 9.96 -73.08 29.38
N ALA A 296 11.27 -72.87 29.58
CA ALA A 296 12.31 -73.78 29.13
C ALA A 296 12.20 -75.16 29.81
N LEU A 297 12.08 -75.19 31.14
CA LEU A 297 11.88 -76.43 31.91
C LEU A 297 10.60 -77.16 31.51
N ARG A 298 9.50 -76.43 31.27
CA ARG A 298 8.25 -77.02 30.74
C ARG A 298 8.44 -77.62 29.34
N ARG A 299 9.29 -77.03 28.51
CA ARG A 299 9.59 -77.53 27.17
C ARG A 299 10.43 -78.79 27.21
N GLU A 300 11.48 -78.86 28.04
CA GLU A 300 12.26 -80.10 28.21
C GLU A 300 11.39 -81.26 28.71
N ILE A 301 10.51 -81.01 29.70
CA ILE A 301 9.52 -81.99 30.18
C ILE A 301 8.57 -82.44 29.06
N ALA A 302 8.18 -81.54 28.15
CA ALA A 302 7.33 -81.86 27.01
C ALA A 302 8.08 -82.62 25.89
N GLU A 303 9.34 -82.30 25.63
CA GLU A 303 10.17 -82.99 24.63
C GLU A 303 10.55 -84.41 25.09
N LEU A 304 10.80 -84.61 26.39
CA LEU A 304 10.91 -85.95 27.00
C LEU A 304 9.63 -86.78 26.80
N LYS A 305 8.46 -86.21 27.11
CA LYS A 305 7.15 -86.87 26.90
C LYS A 305 6.81 -87.11 25.43
N ASN A 306 7.30 -86.27 24.52
CA ASN A 306 7.08 -86.44 23.09
C ASN A 306 8.07 -87.45 22.48
N HIS A 307 9.23 -87.68 23.10
CA HIS A 307 10.11 -88.81 22.75
C HIS A 307 9.49 -90.17 23.09
N GLU A 308 8.54 -90.24 24.03
CA GLU A 308 7.71 -91.42 24.26
C GLU A 308 6.59 -91.61 23.18
N ASN A 309 6.28 -90.61 22.34
CA ASN A 309 5.02 -90.57 21.55
C ASN A 309 5.12 -90.17 20.04
N GLY A 310 6.19 -89.51 19.58
CA GLY A 310 6.69 -89.40 18.18
C GLY A 310 5.76 -89.09 16.98
N VAL A 311 5.57 -87.80 16.59
CA VAL A 311 4.91 -87.35 15.32
C VAL A 311 5.51 -86.01 14.78
N VAL A 312 5.51 -85.74 13.45
CA VAL A 312 6.15 -84.54 12.80
C VAL A 312 5.44 -83.99 11.51
N PRO A 313 5.30 -82.65 11.29
CA PRO A 313 4.81 -82.01 10.03
C PRO A 313 5.71 -80.89 9.41
N ARG A 314 5.36 -80.28 8.23
CA ARG A 314 6.12 -79.22 7.48
C ARG A 314 5.29 -78.20 6.63
N THR A 315 5.89 -77.09 6.16
CA THR A 315 5.25 -75.91 5.47
C THR A 315 6.13 -75.15 4.40
N PRO A 316 5.55 -74.23 3.57
CA PRO A 316 6.20 -73.18 2.71
C PRO A 316 5.68 -71.72 2.98
N SER A 317 5.97 -70.58 2.29
CA SER A 317 7.12 -69.96 1.54
C SER A 317 6.84 -68.43 1.29
N LYS A 318 7.59 -67.65 0.45
CA LYS A 318 7.47 -66.18 0.17
C LYS A 318 7.87 -65.75 -1.28
N ASN A 319 7.63 -64.49 -1.73
CA ASN A 319 8.10 -63.93 -3.04
C ASN A 319 8.36 -62.38 -3.06
N ARG A 320 8.89 -61.76 -4.16
CA ARG A 320 9.49 -60.37 -4.21
C ARG A 320 9.38 -59.59 -5.58
N ASN A 321 9.67 -58.26 -5.60
CA ASN A 321 9.36 -57.24 -6.66
C ASN A 321 10.36 -57.05 -7.86
N ARG A 322 9.95 -56.33 -8.94
CA ARG A 322 10.80 -55.65 -9.98
C ARG A 322 10.07 -54.48 -10.75
N VAL A 323 10.80 -53.63 -11.50
CA VAL A 323 10.34 -52.42 -12.27
C VAL A 323 11.09 -52.23 -13.63
N ARG A 324 10.45 -51.69 -14.70
CA ARG A 324 11.03 -50.82 -15.78
C ARG A 324 9.97 -50.17 -16.74
N SER A 325 10.41 -49.42 -17.77
CA SER A 325 9.63 -48.41 -18.55
C SER A 325 9.89 -48.39 -20.10
N THR A 326 9.02 -47.74 -20.90
CA THR A 326 9.21 -47.38 -22.34
C THR A 326 8.34 -46.17 -22.80
N VAL A 327 8.30 -45.83 -24.11
CA VAL A 327 8.02 -44.48 -24.69
C VAL A 327 7.08 -44.50 -25.93
N GLU A 328 6.24 -43.47 -26.15
CA GLU A 328 5.61 -42.95 -27.42
C GLU A 328 4.70 -41.72 -27.11
N GLY A 329 4.20 -40.84 -28.02
CA GLY A 329 4.48 -40.56 -29.45
C GLY A 329 3.34 -39.82 -30.21
N GLY A 330 3.61 -38.72 -30.97
CA GLY A 330 2.69 -38.14 -32.00
C GLY A 330 2.24 -36.64 -31.89
N GLY A 331 1.66 -36.07 -32.97
CA GLY A 331 1.08 -34.70 -33.04
C GLY A 331 0.45 -34.34 -34.42
N GLY A 332 -0.27 -33.20 -34.57
CA GLY A 332 -0.78 -32.71 -35.89
C GLY A 332 -1.80 -31.52 -35.92
N ASP A 333 -1.42 -30.45 -36.66
CA ASP A 333 -2.11 -29.45 -37.53
C ASP A 333 -3.57 -28.88 -37.36
N ALA A 334 -3.61 -27.51 -37.42
CA ALA A 334 -4.54 -26.61 -38.18
C ALA A 334 -6.06 -26.49 -37.81
N PRO A 335 -6.84 -25.50 -38.34
CA PRO A 335 -6.53 -24.35 -39.22
C PRO A 335 -7.03 -22.97 -38.67
N SER A 336 -7.16 -21.94 -39.53
CA SER A 336 -7.58 -20.55 -39.21
C SER A 336 -8.85 -20.08 -39.98
N THR A 337 -9.53 -19.04 -39.46
CA THR A 337 -10.56 -18.23 -40.16
C THR A 337 -10.64 -16.80 -39.60
N SER A 338 -11.34 -15.88 -40.28
CA SER A 338 -11.14 -14.42 -40.14
C SER A 338 -12.43 -13.59 -39.94
N SER A 339 -12.21 -12.26 -39.82
CA SER A 339 -13.14 -11.12 -40.03
C SER A 339 -13.74 -10.43 -38.80
N ARG A 340 -13.81 -9.09 -38.88
CA ARG A 340 -14.39 -8.14 -37.92
C ARG A 340 -15.69 -7.55 -38.48
N GLN A 341 -16.64 -7.22 -37.60
CA GLN A 341 -17.45 -6.01 -37.72
C GLN A 341 -17.55 -5.34 -36.35
N SER A 342 -17.58 -4.00 -36.31
CA SER A 342 -17.53 -3.21 -35.09
C SER A 342 -18.75 -2.27 -34.99
N PRO A 343 -19.40 -2.16 -33.81
CA PRO A 343 -20.20 -0.99 -33.46
C PRO A 343 -19.30 0.18 -33.05
N GLN A 344 -19.74 1.40 -33.30
CA GLN A 344 -19.08 2.62 -32.82
C GLN A 344 -19.47 2.90 -31.36
N TYR A 345 -18.51 3.34 -30.54
CA TYR A 345 -18.80 4.04 -29.29
C TYR A 345 -18.36 5.50 -29.42
N GLY A 346 -19.16 6.40 -28.84
CA GLY A 346 -18.95 7.85 -28.91
C GLY A 346 -17.76 8.32 -28.07
N ARG A 347 -17.41 9.61 -28.21
CA ARG A 347 -16.42 10.26 -27.35
C ARG A 347 -16.84 10.17 -25.88
N VAL A 348 -16.01 9.54 -25.07
CA VAL A 348 -15.88 9.84 -23.63
C VAL A 348 -14.66 10.74 -23.47
N ALA A 349 -14.71 11.72 -22.57
CA ALA A 349 -13.58 12.61 -22.33
C ALA A 349 -12.39 11.84 -21.74
N SER A 350 -11.18 12.12 -22.22
CA SER A 350 -9.97 11.41 -21.83
C SER A 350 -9.41 11.96 -20.50
N TYR A 351 -9.72 11.28 -19.40
CA TYR A 351 -9.07 11.48 -18.11
C TYR A 351 -7.57 11.16 -18.18
N GLN A 352 -6.72 12.19 -18.34
CA GLN A 352 -5.29 12.17 -17.96
C GLN A 352 -4.64 13.57 -18.11
N SER A 353 -4.65 14.37 -17.05
CA SER A 353 -3.64 15.39 -16.68
C SER A 353 -4.21 16.37 -15.64
N MET A 354 -4.40 15.90 -14.41
CA MET A 354 -4.72 16.74 -13.25
C MET A 354 -3.51 16.69 -12.32
N THR A 355 -2.78 17.80 -12.22
CA THR A 355 -1.52 17.92 -11.48
C THR A 355 -1.65 18.72 -10.18
N SER A 356 -2.86 19.21 -9.84
CA SER A 356 -3.17 19.71 -8.51
C SER A 356 -3.81 18.61 -7.65
N ASP A 357 -3.51 18.60 -6.35
CA ASP A 357 -4.16 17.73 -5.37
C ASP A 357 -5.65 18.11 -5.13
N THR A 358 -6.10 19.25 -5.64
CA THR A 358 -7.48 19.75 -5.56
C THR A 358 -8.37 19.11 -6.63
N ASP A 359 -7.97 19.16 -7.91
CA ASP A 359 -8.82 18.69 -9.03
C ASP A 359 -9.25 17.21 -8.89
N TYR A 360 -8.41 16.41 -8.23
CA TYR A 360 -8.66 14.98 -8.00
C TYR A 360 -9.80 14.71 -7.01
N ALA A 361 -10.13 15.64 -6.11
CA ALA A 361 -11.28 15.54 -5.24
C ALA A 361 -12.57 15.99 -5.97
N ASP A 362 -12.47 17.06 -6.74
CA ASP A 362 -13.62 17.66 -7.43
C ASP A 362 -14.09 16.78 -8.61
N ALA A 363 -13.18 16.02 -9.24
CA ALA A 363 -13.49 15.05 -10.28
C ALA A 363 -14.30 13.82 -9.81
N GLU A 364 -14.28 13.47 -8.52
CA GLU A 364 -15.23 12.49 -7.95
C GLU A 364 -16.57 13.16 -7.57
N GLU A 365 -16.54 14.43 -7.17
CA GLU A 365 -17.74 15.21 -6.79
C GLU A 365 -18.68 15.47 -8.01
N GLU A 366 -18.16 15.69 -9.22
CA GLU A 366 -19.00 15.82 -10.42
C GLU A 366 -19.75 14.51 -10.76
N TRP A 367 -19.11 13.35 -10.57
CA TRP A 367 -19.67 12.04 -10.94
C TRP A 367 -20.77 11.53 -9.98
N ASP A 368 -20.60 11.77 -8.67
CA ASP A 368 -21.60 11.40 -7.66
C ASP A 368 -22.88 12.26 -7.77
N ASN A 369 -22.77 13.48 -8.33
CA ASN A 369 -23.91 14.35 -8.60
C ASN A 369 -24.76 13.91 -9.82
N GLU A 370 -24.15 13.43 -10.91
CA GLU A 370 -24.90 12.86 -12.05
C GLU A 370 -25.62 11.54 -11.67
N ALA A 371 -25.15 10.82 -10.66
CA ALA A 371 -25.76 9.57 -10.19
C ALA A 371 -27.04 9.75 -9.33
N GLY A 372 -27.54 10.97 -9.17
CA GLY A 372 -28.56 11.35 -8.18
C GLY A 372 -29.98 10.81 -8.37
N ASP A 373 -30.41 10.45 -9.59
CA ASP A 373 -31.78 9.97 -9.87
C ASP A 373 -31.79 8.55 -10.48
N GLY A 374 -31.46 7.56 -9.64
CA GLY A 374 -31.48 6.15 -10.02
C GLY A 374 -31.52 5.22 -8.80
N GLN A 375 -32.42 4.24 -8.80
CA GLN A 375 -32.57 3.31 -7.67
C GLN A 375 -31.29 2.48 -7.46
N ARG A 376 -30.56 2.73 -6.35
CA ARG A 376 -29.34 1.97 -5.95
C ARG A 376 -29.65 0.49 -5.68
N THR A 377 -29.70 -0.33 -6.73
CA THR A 377 -29.46 -1.77 -6.61
C THR A 377 -28.01 -2.00 -6.20
N LYS A 378 -27.78 -2.77 -5.13
CA LYS A 378 -26.44 -3.02 -4.59
C LYS A 378 -25.57 -3.77 -5.60
N GLN A 379 -24.60 -3.09 -6.21
CA GLN A 379 -23.51 -3.77 -6.92
C GLN A 379 -22.62 -4.50 -5.89
N PRO A 380 -22.18 -5.74 -6.17
CA PRO A 380 -21.15 -6.41 -5.36
C PRO A 380 -19.78 -5.75 -5.59
N LEU A 381 -18.79 -6.06 -4.73
CA LEU A 381 -17.40 -5.64 -4.95
C LEU A 381 -16.91 -6.10 -6.34
N ALA A 382 -16.10 -5.25 -6.98
CA ALA A 382 -15.54 -5.53 -8.29
C ALA A 382 -14.82 -6.88 -8.31
N ALA A 383 -15.18 -7.72 -9.27
CA ALA A 383 -14.53 -9.02 -9.47
C ALA A 383 -13.06 -8.82 -9.92
N PRO A 384 -12.14 -9.71 -9.54
CA PRO A 384 -10.78 -9.67 -10.06
C PRO A 384 -10.79 -9.80 -11.58
N LEU A 385 -9.93 -9.03 -12.26
CA LEU A 385 -9.81 -9.05 -13.71
C LEU A 385 -9.57 -10.50 -14.21
N PRO A 386 -10.27 -10.95 -15.28
CA PRO A 386 -10.06 -12.27 -15.83
C PRO A 386 -8.63 -12.40 -16.38
N PRO A 387 -8.02 -13.60 -16.34
CA PRO A 387 -6.71 -13.82 -16.92
C PRO A 387 -6.75 -13.52 -18.43
N MET A 388 -5.84 -12.68 -18.91
CA MET A 388 -5.67 -12.37 -20.32
C MET A 388 -5.38 -13.67 -21.10
N VAL A 389 -6.34 -14.09 -21.92
CA VAL A 389 -6.13 -15.19 -22.87
C VAL A 389 -5.22 -14.68 -23.98
N SER A 390 -4.07 -15.33 -24.17
CA SER A 390 -3.17 -15.03 -25.28
C SER A 390 -3.84 -15.37 -26.62
N PHE A 391 -3.92 -14.37 -27.50
CA PHE A 391 -4.23 -14.52 -28.92
C PHE A 391 -2.94 -14.63 -29.75
#